data_AF-A0A7J7Z2F5-F1
#
_entry.id   AF-A0A7J7Z2F5-F1
#
_cell.length_a   1.000
_cell.length_b   1.000
_cell.length_c   1.000
_cell.angle_alpha   90.00
_cell.angle_beta   90.00
_cell.angle_gamma   90.00
#
_symmetry.space_group_name_H-M   'P 1'
#
loop_
_entity.id
_entity.type
_entity.pdbx_description
1 polymer ?
#
loop_
_entity_poly.entity_id
_entity_poly.type
_entity_poly.pdbx_seq_one_letter_code
_entity_poly.pdbx_strand_id
1 'polypeptide(L)'
;MAGLLCLLLLSASLASLLSPGGSVFIHREHANSILDRVRRANSLFEEIKKGDLERECWEETCSYEEAREVFQDTEKTNEFWNKYKDGDQCESNPCLNQGRCKDGLGEYNCTCQEGYEGRNCELPMRKFCSLDNGDCDQFCREEQNSVVCSCASGYILDDNGKSCISTEPYPCGKLTLPQRRRPGSLTTHSSKDTPEDSGDLDPTMNPFDGDLDPTTNPLDLPGLNNTEPSSAEEENPLVRIVGGRDCNDGECPWQALLIKENNEGFCGGTILNEFYILTAAHCLHQEKRFKVRIGDRNTKKEDGNETVHEVEVIIKHEEFDNKTYNCDIALLKLKTPIKFRMNVAPACLPEKDWAESTLMTQKSGIVSGFGRIHEMGRTSVTLKMLEVPYVDMNTCKLSTGFSITPNMFCAGYDSKLEGACQGDDGGPHVTRFKDTYFITGIISWGEGCARKGKFGVYTKVTNFLNWIERSMKKTKTRPQGEPEVTAAPLSLD
;
A
#
# COMPACT_ATOMS: atom_id res chain seq x y z
N MET A 1 -96.24 -38.83 40.05
CA MET A 1 -95.88 -37.62 40.84
C MET A 1 -94.36 -37.43 40.97
N ALA A 2 -93.56 -38.40 41.44
CA ALA A 2 -92.12 -38.18 41.69
C ALA A 2 -91.27 -37.77 40.45
N GLY A 3 -91.43 -38.46 39.30
CA GLY A 3 -90.57 -38.24 38.13
C GLY A 3 -90.62 -36.84 37.51
N LEU A 4 -91.80 -36.19 37.51
CA LEU A 4 -91.98 -34.86 36.92
C LEU A 4 -91.23 -33.78 37.70
N LEU A 5 -91.19 -33.89 39.03
CA LEU A 5 -90.48 -32.94 39.89
C LEU A 5 -88.96 -33.01 39.68
N CYS A 6 -88.42 -34.23 39.50
CA CYS A 6 -86.99 -34.44 39.30
C CYS A 6 -86.52 -33.89 37.94
N LEU A 7 -87.32 -34.05 36.88
CA LEU A 7 -87.06 -33.44 35.56
C LEU A 7 -87.08 -31.91 35.61
N LEU A 8 -88.05 -31.31 36.32
CA LEU A 8 -88.11 -29.86 36.49
C LEU A 8 -86.90 -29.31 37.26
N LEU A 9 -86.51 -29.96 38.36
CA LEU A 9 -85.33 -29.57 39.15
C LEU A 9 -84.02 -29.68 38.35
N LEU A 10 -83.84 -30.76 37.56
CA LEU A 10 -82.70 -30.90 36.67
C LEU A 10 -82.66 -29.79 35.60
N SER A 11 -83.82 -29.44 35.01
CA SER A 11 -83.90 -28.36 34.02
C SER A 11 -83.54 -26.99 34.61
N ALA A 12 -83.94 -26.71 35.86
CA ALA A 12 -83.57 -25.50 36.58
C ALA A 12 -82.04 -25.41 36.82
N SER A 13 -81.40 -26.52 37.21
CA SER A 13 -79.94 -26.56 37.41
C SER A 13 -79.12 -26.39 36.14
N LEU A 14 -79.63 -26.84 34.98
CA LEU A 14 -78.97 -26.61 33.68
C LEU A 14 -79.20 -25.19 33.15
N ALA A 15 -80.39 -24.61 33.34
CA ALA A 15 -80.69 -23.25 32.92
C ALA A 15 -79.79 -22.21 33.61
N SER A 16 -79.44 -22.44 34.89
CA SER A 16 -78.49 -21.60 35.64
C SER A 16 -77.02 -21.72 35.20
N LEU A 17 -76.68 -22.67 34.32
CA LEU A 17 -75.36 -22.82 33.70
C LEU A 17 -75.31 -22.28 32.25
N LEU A 18 -76.43 -21.75 31.73
CA LEU A 18 -76.56 -21.25 30.35
C LEU A 18 -77.10 -19.81 30.29
N SER A 19 -76.92 -19.02 31.35
CA SER A 19 -76.90 -17.56 31.19
C SER A 19 -75.66 -17.17 30.37
N PRO A 20 -75.79 -16.36 29.29
CA PRO A 20 -74.61 -15.79 28.65
C PRO A 20 -73.86 -14.96 29.69
N GLY A 21 -72.56 -15.21 29.85
CA GLY A 21 -71.77 -14.60 30.91
C GLY A 21 -71.89 -13.07 30.88
N GLY A 22 -72.40 -12.49 31.97
CA GLY A 22 -72.42 -11.04 32.15
C GLY A 22 -71.00 -10.51 31.91
N SER A 23 -70.86 -9.54 31.00
CA SER A 23 -69.58 -9.30 30.35
C SER A 23 -68.49 -8.93 31.36
N VAL A 24 -67.49 -9.81 31.47
CA VAL A 24 -66.30 -9.59 32.33
C VAL A 24 -65.56 -8.31 31.92
N PHE A 25 -65.78 -7.86 30.69
CA PHE A 25 -65.41 -6.53 30.20
C PHE A 25 -66.59 -5.56 30.35
N ILE A 26 -66.35 -4.45 31.05
CA ILE A 26 -67.30 -3.34 31.20
C ILE A 26 -67.36 -2.57 29.86
N HIS A 27 -68.55 -2.10 29.47
CA HIS A 27 -68.71 -1.28 28.26
C HIS A 27 -67.84 -0.02 28.34
N ARG A 28 -67.15 0.36 27.25
CA ARG A 28 -66.12 1.42 27.22
C ARG A 28 -66.55 2.74 27.89
N GLU A 29 -67.81 3.13 27.75
CA GLU A 29 -68.38 4.34 28.35
C GLU A 29 -68.51 4.27 29.88
N HIS A 30 -68.77 3.08 30.45
CA HIS A 30 -68.82 2.83 31.90
C HIS A 30 -67.47 2.41 32.49
N ALA A 31 -66.54 1.89 31.68
CA ALA A 31 -65.20 1.50 32.16
C ALA A 31 -64.44 2.72 32.71
N ASN A 32 -64.58 3.86 32.03
CA ASN A 32 -63.98 5.13 32.43
C ASN A 32 -64.52 5.68 33.76
N SER A 33 -65.71 5.29 34.22
CA SER A 33 -66.31 5.78 35.48
C SER A 33 -66.07 4.86 36.69
N ILE A 34 -65.33 3.75 36.51
CA ILE A 34 -65.02 2.78 37.56
C ILE A 34 -63.53 2.76 37.90
N LEU A 35 -62.68 3.26 36.99
CA LEU A 35 -61.24 3.42 37.18
C LEU A 35 -60.83 4.90 37.00
N ASP A 36 -61.26 5.75 37.94
CA ASP A 36 -60.75 7.12 38.10
C ASP A 36 -59.28 7.10 38.56
N ARG A 37 -58.38 6.68 37.67
CA ARG A 37 -56.95 6.91 37.80
C ARG A 37 -56.68 8.36 37.43
N VAL A 38 -56.28 9.16 38.41
CA VAL A 38 -55.68 10.48 38.16
C VAL A 38 -54.52 10.28 37.17
N ARG A 39 -54.49 11.08 36.09
CA ARG A 39 -53.39 11.04 35.12
C ARG A 39 -52.07 11.30 35.84
N ARG A 40 -51.03 10.52 35.49
CA ARG A 40 -49.68 10.72 36.05
C ARG A 40 -48.99 11.94 35.45
N ALA A 41 -49.35 12.27 34.20
CA ALA A 41 -48.89 13.38 33.38
C ALA A 41 -49.86 14.58 33.39
N ASN A 42 -49.44 15.71 32.80
CA ASN A 42 -50.11 17.02 32.86
C ASN A 42 -50.35 17.53 34.31
N SER A 43 -49.42 17.26 35.22
CA SER A 43 -49.46 17.67 36.63
C SER A 43 -48.66 18.96 36.92
N LEU A 44 -49.10 19.73 37.93
CA LEU A 44 -48.61 21.09 38.22
C LEU A 44 -47.12 21.24 38.58
N PHE A 45 -46.38 20.14 38.68
CA PHE A 45 -44.94 20.07 38.95
C PHE A 45 -44.28 18.90 38.18
N GLU A 46 -44.79 18.57 36.97
CA GLU A 46 -44.32 17.47 36.12
C GLU A 46 -42.80 17.51 35.90
N GLU A 47 -42.30 18.66 35.44
CA GLU A 47 -40.91 18.96 35.04
C GLU A 47 -39.89 18.81 36.19
N ILE A 48 -40.34 18.63 37.44
CA ILE A 48 -39.47 18.42 38.62
C ILE A 48 -39.22 16.91 38.85
N LYS A 49 -40.03 16.04 38.24
CA LYS A 49 -39.82 14.58 38.26
C LYS A 49 -38.68 14.24 37.31
N LYS A 50 -38.00 13.11 37.55
CA LYS A 50 -37.15 12.53 36.50
C LYS A 50 -38.04 12.13 35.32
N GLY A 51 -37.62 12.49 34.10
CA GLY A 51 -38.26 12.06 32.85
C GLY A 51 -38.37 10.53 32.77
N ASP A 52 -39.50 10.06 32.27
CA ASP A 52 -39.86 8.64 32.17
C ASP A 52 -40.56 8.37 30.83
N LEU A 53 -40.06 7.38 30.07
CA LEU A 53 -40.51 7.16 28.69
C LEU A 53 -41.99 6.75 28.61
N GLU A 54 -42.49 6.01 29.60
CA GLU A 54 -43.91 5.61 29.66
C GLU A 54 -44.78 6.85 29.91
N ARG A 55 -44.41 7.69 30.87
CA ARG A 55 -45.16 8.90 31.22
C ARG A 55 -45.15 9.96 30.12
N GLU A 56 -43.97 10.41 29.67
CA GLU A 56 -43.88 11.59 28.80
C GLU A 56 -44.24 11.27 27.35
N CYS A 57 -43.83 10.10 26.84
CA CYS A 57 -43.89 9.78 25.42
C CYS A 57 -44.90 8.69 25.02
N TRP A 58 -45.40 7.87 25.95
CA TRP A 58 -46.40 6.83 25.65
C TRP A 58 -47.78 7.08 26.28
N GLU A 59 -47.87 7.65 27.49
CA GLU A 59 -49.13 8.19 28.02
C GLU A 59 -49.52 9.51 27.34
N GLU A 60 -48.53 10.31 26.89
CA GLU A 60 -48.71 11.62 26.22
C GLU A 60 -47.76 11.83 25.01
N THR A 61 -47.83 13.00 24.36
CA THR A 61 -47.07 13.31 23.13
C THR A 61 -45.85 14.18 23.43
N CYS A 62 -44.66 13.58 23.56
CA CYS A 62 -43.45 14.32 23.92
C CYS A 62 -42.78 15.09 22.76
N SER A 63 -42.07 16.15 23.15
CA SER A 63 -41.08 16.89 22.37
C SER A 63 -39.70 16.20 22.40
N TYR A 64 -38.78 16.68 21.56
CA TYR A 64 -37.43 16.12 21.45
C TYR A 64 -36.62 16.36 22.74
N GLU A 65 -36.87 17.46 23.44
CA GLU A 65 -36.13 17.81 24.66
C GLU A 65 -36.52 16.92 25.83
N GLU A 66 -37.82 16.65 26.01
CA GLU A 66 -38.30 15.70 27.03
C GLU A 66 -37.75 14.28 26.76
N ALA A 67 -37.73 13.84 25.49
CA ALA A 67 -37.06 12.59 25.13
C ALA A 67 -35.55 12.61 25.45
N ARG A 68 -34.88 13.75 25.22
CA ARG A 68 -33.44 13.92 25.53
C ARG A 68 -33.15 13.86 27.03
N GLU A 69 -34.04 14.38 27.87
CA GLU A 69 -33.95 14.28 29.34
C GLU A 69 -34.18 12.86 29.87
N VAL A 70 -35.00 12.06 29.18
CA VAL A 70 -35.23 10.63 29.49
C VAL A 70 -33.97 9.80 29.22
N PHE A 71 -33.39 9.90 28.02
CA PHE A 71 -32.25 9.06 27.63
C PHE A 71 -30.89 9.59 28.08
N GLN A 72 -30.74 10.90 28.24
CA GLN A 72 -29.49 11.59 28.64
C GLN A 72 -28.30 11.31 27.70
N ASP A 73 -28.61 10.91 26.47
CA ASP A 73 -27.70 10.41 25.44
C ASP A 73 -28.28 10.76 24.07
N THR A 74 -27.57 11.58 23.29
CA THR A 74 -28.08 12.12 22.02
C THR A 74 -28.31 11.04 20.96
N GLU A 75 -27.50 9.98 20.93
CA GLU A 75 -27.65 8.92 19.94
C GLU A 75 -28.89 8.07 20.24
N LYS A 76 -29.07 7.65 21.51
CA LYS A 76 -30.27 6.94 21.95
C LYS A 76 -31.54 7.78 21.81
N THR A 77 -31.44 9.09 22.07
CA THR A 77 -32.55 10.03 21.85
C THR A 77 -32.98 10.04 20.39
N ASN A 78 -32.02 10.10 19.45
CA ASN A 78 -32.32 10.05 18.02
C ASN A 78 -32.91 8.69 17.59
N GLU A 79 -32.33 7.58 18.03
CA GLU A 79 -32.81 6.22 17.71
C GLU A 79 -34.24 5.94 18.21
N PHE A 80 -34.64 6.55 19.33
CA PHE A 80 -36.04 6.58 19.76
C PHE A 80 -36.88 7.55 18.91
N TRP A 81 -36.40 8.78 18.73
CA TRP A 81 -37.18 9.89 18.18
C TRP A 81 -37.60 9.70 16.73
N ASN A 82 -36.73 9.12 15.89
CA ASN A 82 -37.04 8.79 14.50
C ASN A 82 -38.29 7.89 14.45
N LYS A 83 -38.18 6.70 15.06
CA LYS A 83 -39.24 5.70 15.21
C LYS A 83 -40.51 6.27 15.86
N TYR A 84 -40.37 7.21 16.78
CA TYR A 84 -41.49 7.87 17.46
C TYR A 84 -42.26 8.87 16.58
N LYS A 85 -41.66 9.39 15.50
CA LYS A 85 -42.30 10.38 14.62
C LYS A 85 -42.77 9.85 13.27
N ASP A 86 -42.04 8.92 12.65
CA ASP A 86 -42.43 8.33 11.36
C ASP A 86 -42.32 6.79 11.26
N GLY A 87 -41.90 6.12 12.34
CA GLY A 87 -41.84 4.66 12.43
C GLY A 87 -40.48 4.08 12.01
N ASP A 88 -40.22 2.82 12.38
CA ASP A 88 -38.93 2.16 12.10
C ASP A 88 -38.85 1.71 10.64
N GLN A 89 -38.13 2.46 9.82
CA GLN A 89 -38.02 2.19 8.39
C GLN A 89 -37.10 0.99 8.11
N CYS A 90 -36.26 0.61 9.08
CA CYS A 90 -35.44 -0.60 9.05
C CYS A 90 -36.22 -1.88 9.35
N GLU A 91 -37.45 -1.82 9.90
CA GLU A 91 -38.30 -3.00 10.16
C GLU A 91 -38.55 -3.84 8.89
N SER A 92 -38.63 -3.18 7.74
CA SER A 92 -38.77 -3.81 6.42
C SER A 92 -37.53 -4.59 5.95
N ASN A 93 -36.41 -4.54 6.69
CA ASN A 93 -35.10 -5.07 6.32
C ASN A 93 -34.65 -4.61 4.91
N PRO A 94 -34.58 -3.29 4.65
CA PRO A 94 -34.38 -2.77 3.29
C PRO A 94 -32.95 -2.96 2.75
N CYS A 95 -31.97 -3.19 3.62
CA CYS A 95 -30.57 -3.37 3.24
C CYS A 95 -30.28 -4.84 2.91
N LEU A 96 -29.94 -5.10 1.65
CA LEU A 96 -29.61 -6.42 1.12
C LEU A 96 -28.15 -6.78 1.44
N ASN A 97 -27.76 -8.00 1.05
CA ASN A 97 -26.36 -8.49 1.09
C ASN A 97 -25.66 -8.27 2.45
N GLN A 98 -26.41 -8.53 3.54
CA GLN A 98 -25.97 -8.39 4.94
C GLN A 98 -25.57 -6.95 5.36
N GLY A 99 -26.01 -5.93 4.61
CA GLY A 99 -25.83 -4.52 4.98
C GLY A 99 -26.58 -4.14 6.26
N ARG A 100 -26.00 -3.25 7.07
CA ARG A 100 -26.58 -2.77 8.33
C ARG A 100 -27.45 -1.54 8.08
N CYS A 101 -28.74 -1.63 8.36
CA CYS A 101 -29.65 -0.49 8.34
C CYS A 101 -29.47 0.40 9.57
N LYS A 102 -29.51 1.73 9.37
CA LYS A 102 -29.72 2.72 10.43
C LYS A 102 -30.90 3.62 10.07
N ASP A 103 -31.81 3.76 11.02
CA ASP A 103 -33.08 4.47 10.92
C ASP A 103 -32.90 5.99 11.10
N GLY A 104 -33.76 6.79 10.48
CA GLY A 104 -33.66 8.26 10.38
C GLY A 104 -35.03 8.92 10.24
N LEU A 105 -35.07 10.25 10.30
CA LEU A 105 -36.32 11.01 10.10
C LEU A 105 -36.65 11.09 8.60
N GLY A 106 -37.69 10.36 8.18
CA GLY A 106 -38.14 10.26 6.79
C GLY A 106 -37.21 9.51 5.83
N GLU A 107 -36.09 8.97 6.32
CA GLU A 107 -35.16 8.16 5.54
C GLU A 107 -34.39 7.13 6.38
N TYR A 108 -33.95 6.04 5.76
CA TYR A 108 -32.98 5.11 6.32
C TYR A 108 -31.67 5.16 5.50
N ASN A 109 -30.57 4.76 6.14
CA ASN A 109 -29.26 4.60 5.52
C ASN A 109 -28.77 3.16 5.65
N CYS A 110 -28.19 2.60 4.58
CA CYS A 110 -27.63 1.25 4.55
C CYS A 110 -26.10 1.29 4.57
N THR A 111 -25.51 0.67 5.59
CA THR A 111 -24.06 0.46 5.69
C THR A 111 -23.73 -0.88 5.02
N CYS A 112 -23.26 -0.85 3.78
CA CYS A 112 -23.04 -2.06 2.98
C CYS A 112 -21.81 -2.86 3.43
N GLN A 113 -21.85 -4.17 3.18
CA GLN A 113 -20.68 -5.03 3.33
C GLN A 113 -19.69 -4.80 2.18
N GLU A 114 -18.45 -5.23 2.39
CA GLU A 114 -17.39 -5.16 1.40
C GLU A 114 -17.81 -5.82 0.07
N GLY A 115 -17.60 -5.10 -1.03
CA GLY A 115 -17.99 -5.54 -2.37
C GLY A 115 -19.43 -5.21 -2.80
N TYR A 116 -20.22 -4.49 -1.98
CA TYR A 116 -21.59 -4.08 -2.32
C TYR A 116 -21.82 -2.56 -2.20
N GLU A 117 -22.61 -2.01 -3.13
CA GLU A 117 -23.01 -0.60 -3.25
C GLU A 117 -24.50 -0.48 -3.63
N GLY A 118 -24.97 0.76 -3.85
CA GLY A 118 -26.38 1.08 -4.06
C GLY A 118 -27.08 1.50 -2.76
N ARG A 119 -28.30 2.06 -2.86
CA ARG A 119 -29.03 2.61 -1.70
C ARG A 119 -29.38 1.53 -0.67
N ASN A 120 -29.58 0.32 -1.16
CA ASN A 120 -30.05 -0.85 -0.44
C ASN A 120 -28.99 -1.96 -0.46
N CYS A 121 -27.73 -1.64 -0.78
CA CYS A 121 -26.64 -2.61 -0.99
C CYS A 121 -26.96 -3.64 -2.08
N GLU A 122 -27.79 -3.26 -3.05
CA GLU A 122 -28.37 -4.12 -4.08
C GLU A 122 -27.44 -4.38 -5.27
N LEU A 123 -26.39 -3.58 -5.44
CA LEU A 123 -25.43 -3.67 -6.53
C LEU A 123 -24.12 -4.29 -6.05
N PRO A 124 -23.50 -5.23 -6.78
CA PRO A 124 -22.10 -5.59 -6.54
C PRO A 124 -21.21 -4.45 -7.05
N MET A 125 -20.23 -4.05 -6.24
CA MET A 125 -19.26 -3.02 -6.61
C MET A 125 -18.48 -3.44 -7.87
N ARG A 126 -18.49 -2.59 -8.89
CA ARG A 126 -17.73 -2.84 -10.12
C ARG A 126 -16.24 -2.69 -9.85
N LYS A 127 -15.50 -3.79 -9.94
CA LYS A 127 -14.04 -3.78 -9.89
C LYS A 127 -13.48 -3.13 -11.15
N PHE A 128 -12.72 -2.06 -10.97
CA PHE A 128 -12.00 -1.29 -11.99
C PHE A 128 -10.55 -1.12 -11.53
N CYS A 129 -9.60 -0.94 -12.43
CA CYS A 129 -8.20 -0.66 -12.06
C CYS A 129 -8.03 0.73 -11.40
N SER A 130 -9.00 1.63 -11.58
CA SER A 130 -9.07 2.92 -10.90
C SER A 130 -9.46 2.84 -9.42
N LEU A 131 -9.96 1.70 -8.94
CA LEU A 131 -10.35 1.47 -7.54
C LEU A 131 -9.44 0.42 -6.92
N ASP A 132 -8.58 0.85 -5.99
CA ASP A 132 -7.51 0.05 -5.35
C ASP A 132 -6.79 -0.93 -6.30
N ASN A 133 -6.41 -0.43 -7.49
CA ASN A 133 -5.71 -1.23 -8.51
C ASN A 133 -6.46 -2.52 -8.90
N GLY A 134 -7.78 -2.54 -8.78
CA GLY A 134 -8.62 -3.72 -9.00
C GLY A 134 -8.22 -4.91 -8.12
N ASP A 135 -7.81 -4.66 -6.88
CA ASP A 135 -7.20 -5.58 -5.91
C ASP A 135 -5.82 -6.16 -6.30
N CYS A 136 -5.32 -5.95 -7.52
CA CYS A 136 -4.08 -6.58 -8.01
C CYS A 136 -2.86 -6.19 -7.16
N ASP A 137 -1.94 -7.14 -6.90
CA ASP A 137 -0.71 -6.85 -6.13
C ASP A 137 0.35 -6.08 -6.92
N GLN A 138 0.34 -6.21 -8.25
CA GLN A 138 1.23 -5.50 -9.16
C GLN A 138 0.42 -4.87 -10.30
N PHE A 139 0.43 -5.41 -11.52
CA PHE A 139 -0.22 -4.77 -12.67
C PHE A 139 -1.70 -5.12 -12.77
N CYS A 140 -2.51 -4.13 -13.18
CA CYS A 140 -3.95 -4.26 -13.41
C CYS A 140 -4.30 -3.80 -14.83
N ARG A 141 -5.10 -4.59 -15.55
CA ARG A 141 -5.69 -4.23 -16.85
C ARG A 141 -7.18 -4.57 -16.89
N GLU A 142 -7.97 -3.74 -17.56
CA GLU A 142 -9.41 -3.93 -17.73
C GLU A 142 -9.71 -4.61 -19.06
N GLU A 143 -10.23 -5.84 -19.01
CA GLU A 143 -10.59 -6.64 -20.19
C GLU A 143 -12.07 -7.02 -20.12
N GLN A 144 -12.85 -6.65 -21.14
CA GLN A 144 -14.29 -6.98 -21.28
C GLN A 144 -15.16 -6.65 -20.04
N ASN A 145 -14.90 -5.51 -19.38
CA ASN A 145 -15.56 -5.11 -18.12
C ASN A 145 -15.26 -6.07 -16.94
N SER A 146 -14.05 -6.62 -16.91
CA SER A 146 -13.47 -7.37 -15.79
C SER A 146 -12.03 -6.91 -15.53
N VAL A 147 -11.51 -7.15 -14.33
CA VAL A 147 -10.11 -6.87 -13.98
C VAL A 147 -9.26 -8.13 -14.16
N VAL A 148 -8.21 -8.02 -14.98
CA VAL A 148 -7.15 -9.02 -15.14
C VAL A 148 -5.87 -8.48 -14.48
N CYS A 149 -5.29 -9.26 -13.58
CA CYS A 149 -4.02 -8.93 -12.93
C CYS A 149 -2.83 -9.58 -13.65
N SER A 150 -1.67 -8.94 -13.59
CA SER A 150 -0.39 -9.54 -14.04
C SER A 150 0.78 -9.08 -13.16
N CYS A 151 1.87 -9.85 -13.18
CA CYS A 151 2.99 -9.67 -12.27
C CYS A 151 4.29 -9.32 -13.01
N ALA A 152 5.23 -8.72 -12.29
CA ALA A 152 6.56 -8.36 -12.76
C ALA A 152 7.46 -9.59 -12.98
N SER A 153 8.56 -9.41 -13.70
CA SER A 153 9.55 -10.48 -13.94
C SER A 153 10.10 -11.05 -12.61
N GLY A 154 10.03 -12.37 -12.45
CA GLY A 154 10.40 -13.08 -11.21
C GLY A 154 9.24 -13.34 -10.24
N TYR A 155 8.02 -12.98 -10.64
CA TYR A 155 6.79 -13.28 -9.92
C TYR A 155 5.82 -14.09 -10.80
N ILE A 156 4.99 -14.90 -10.14
CA ILE A 156 3.84 -15.59 -10.72
C ILE A 156 2.55 -15.08 -10.07
N LEU A 157 1.45 -15.13 -10.84
CA LEU A 157 0.12 -14.83 -10.31
C LEU A 157 -0.36 -16.04 -9.49
N ASP A 158 -0.85 -15.76 -8.28
CA ASP A 158 -1.42 -16.73 -7.34
C ASP A 158 -2.78 -17.29 -7.81
N ASP A 159 -3.21 -18.43 -7.25
CA ASP A 159 -4.49 -19.08 -7.57
C ASP A 159 -5.71 -18.19 -7.26
N ASN A 160 -5.55 -17.17 -6.41
CA ASN A 160 -6.56 -16.14 -6.15
C ASN A 160 -6.77 -15.15 -7.31
N GLY A 161 -5.91 -15.18 -8.35
CA GLY A 161 -5.97 -14.30 -9.53
C GLY A 161 -5.61 -12.83 -9.30
N LYS A 162 -5.08 -12.48 -8.11
CA LYS A 162 -4.78 -11.11 -7.65
C LYS A 162 -3.34 -10.94 -7.15
N SER A 163 -2.84 -11.91 -6.41
CA SER A 163 -1.55 -11.82 -5.71
C SER A 163 -0.36 -12.24 -6.56
N CYS A 164 0.80 -11.65 -6.28
CA CYS A 164 2.03 -11.90 -7.01
C CYS A 164 3.10 -12.54 -6.10
N ILE A 165 3.28 -13.85 -6.22
CA ILE A 165 4.23 -14.66 -5.44
C ILE A 165 5.58 -14.70 -6.15
N SER A 166 6.68 -14.57 -5.42
CA SER A 166 8.04 -14.68 -5.98
C SER A 166 8.40 -16.12 -6.33
N THR A 167 9.06 -16.34 -7.47
CA THR A 167 9.73 -17.62 -7.79
C THR A 167 11.22 -17.62 -7.44
N GLU A 168 11.78 -16.47 -7.08
CA GLU A 168 13.22 -16.27 -6.84
C GLU A 168 13.50 -15.93 -5.36
N PRO A 169 14.70 -16.26 -4.81
CA PRO A 169 15.13 -15.80 -3.48
C PRO A 169 15.38 -14.29 -3.41
N TYR A 170 15.72 -13.66 -4.54
CA TYR A 170 16.03 -12.23 -4.65
C TYR A 170 15.28 -11.60 -5.84
N PRO A 171 13.93 -11.54 -5.79
CA PRO A 171 13.12 -11.00 -6.87
C PRO A 171 13.32 -9.49 -7.03
N CYS A 172 12.86 -8.95 -8.15
CA CYS A 172 12.91 -7.51 -8.35
C CYS A 172 12.07 -6.77 -7.29
N GLY A 173 12.55 -5.60 -6.88
CA GLY A 173 11.76 -4.63 -6.11
C GLY A 173 11.40 -5.06 -4.68
N LYS A 174 12.04 -6.07 -4.09
CA LYS A 174 11.94 -6.34 -2.64
C LYS A 174 13.07 -5.68 -1.86
N LEU A 175 12.78 -5.29 -0.63
CA LEU A 175 13.81 -5.00 0.36
C LEU A 175 14.35 -6.33 0.89
N THR A 176 15.66 -6.45 0.98
CA THR A 176 16.36 -7.66 1.43
C THR A 176 16.85 -7.48 2.86
N LEU A 177 15.93 -7.13 3.77
CA LEU A 177 16.22 -6.92 5.18
C LEU A 177 16.47 -8.25 5.90
N PRO A 178 17.47 -8.36 6.79
CA PRO A 178 17.64 -9.55 7.64
C PRO A 178 16.39 -9.77 8.49
N GLN A 179 15.71 -10.91 8.31
CA GLN A 179 14.59 -11.30 9.16
C GLN A 179 15.06 -11.42 10.61
N ARG A 180 14.59 -10.52 11.49
CA ARG A 180 14.62 -10.75 12.94
C ARG A 180 13.72 -11.92 13.25
N ARG A 181 14.29 -13.13 13.37
CA ARG A 181 13.60 -14.30 13.95
C ARG A 181 12.98 -13.86 15.28
N ARG A 182 11.65 -13.78 15.35
CA ARG A 182 10.96 -13.67 16.64
C ARG A 182 11.30 -14.94 17.45
N PRO A 183 11.63 -14.83 18.75
CA PRO A 183 11.66 -16.01 19.61
C PRO A 183 10.31 -16.71 19.50
N GLY A 184 10.32 -17.99 19.14
CA GLY A 184 9.09 -18.76 18.93
C GLY A 184 8.27 -18.81 20.22
N SER A 185 6.96 -18.54 20.13
CA SER A 185 6.05 -18.85 21.22
C SER A 185 6.05 -20.37 21.43
N LEU A 186 6.46 -20.84 22.61
CA LEU A 186 6.35 -22.26 22.96
C LEU A 186 4.87 -22.60 23.14
N THR A 187 4.23 -23.12 22.10
CA THR A 187 2.95 -23.84 22.23
C THR A 187 3.20 -25.13 23.01
N THR A 188 2.76 -25.13 24.28
CA THR A 188 3.00 -26.19 25.25
C THR A 188 2.13 -27.42 24.98
N HIS A 189 2.49 -28.21 23.96
CA HIS A 189 1.92 -29.54 23.76
C HIS A 189 2.44 -30.51 24.83
N SER A 190 1.64 -30.64 25.87
CA SER A 190 1.85 -31.60 26.97
C SER A 190 1.68 -33.04 26.47
N SER A 191 2.81 -33.75 26.38
CA SER A 191 2.89 -35.21 26.31
C SER A 191 3.96 -35.67 27.28
N LYS A 192 3.70 -36.79 27.96
CA LYS A 192 4.65 -37.42 28.89
C LYS A 192 5.68 -38.24 28.11
N ASP A 193 6.94 -38.22 28.54
CA ASP A 193 7.56 -39.37 29.20
C ASP A 193 8.92 -38.98 29.83
N THR A 194 9.58 -39.91 30.52
CA THR A 194 10.67 -39.67 31.49
C THR A 194 12.10 -39.79 30.90
N PRO A 195 13.15 -39.27 31.60
CA PRO A 195 14.43 -38.92 30.97
C PRO A 195 15.62 -39.86 31.26
N GLU A 196 16.61 -39.86 30.36
CA GLU A 196 18.01 -40.35 30.44
C GLU A 196 18.74 -39.82 29.17
N ASP A 197 20.05 -39.58 29.07
CA ASP A 197 21.13 -39.25 30.02
C ASP A 197 22.36 -38.70 29.22
N SER A 198 23.19 -37.81 29.79
CA SER A 198 24.49 -37.31 29.25
C SER A 198 24.45 -36.58 27.87
N GLY A 199 25.52 -35.95 27.33
CA GLY A 199 26.82 -35.53 27.90
C GLY A 199 27.76 -34.89 26.83
N ASP A 200 28.48 -33.82 27.20
CA ASP A 200 29.74 -33.28 26.64
C ASP A 200 29.95 -32.88 25.14
N LEU A 201 30.27 -31.58 24.97
CA LEU A 201 31.45 -30.98 24.28
C LEU A 201 31.66 -31.00 22.74
N ASP A 202 31.43 -29.81 22.16
CA ASP A 202 32.39 -29.04 21.32
C ASP A 202 32.69 -29.53 19.86
N PRO A 203 33.55 -28.89 19.02
CA PRO A 203 33.00 -28.15 17.87
C PRO A 203 33.64 -28.45 16.50
N THR A 204 32.83 -28.43 15.43
CA THR A 204 33.33 -28.43 14.03
C THR A 204 32.59 -27.45 13.12
N MET A 205 33.34 -26.70 12.31
CA MET A 205 32.85 -25.74 11.32
C MET A 205 32.46 -26.39 9.97
N ASN A 206 31.79 -25.57 9.13
CA ASN A 206 31.66 -25.67 7.67
C ASN A 206 30.51 -26.59 7.14
N PRO A 207 30.02 -26.36 5.92
CA PRO A 207 29.00 -25.31 5.70
C PRO A 207 27.87 -25.75 4.75
N PHE A 208 26.88 -24.87 4.51
CA PHE A 208 25.82 -25.04 3.50
C PHE A 208 25.01 -26.35 3.60
N ASP A 209 23.83 -26.28 4.20
CA ASP A 209 22.58 -26.41 3.44
C ASP A 209 21.41 -25.93 4.32
N GLY A 210 20.31 -25.53 3.68
CA GLY A 210 19.18 -24.90 4.35
C GLY A 210 18.30 -24.18 3.34
N ASP A 211 17.34 -24.93 2.80
CA ASP A 211 16.39 -24.45 1.79
C ASP A 211 15.69 -23.16 2.24
N LEU A 212 15.67 -22.16 1.36
CA LEU A 212 14.89 -20.95 1.55
C LEU A 212 13.49 -21.19 1.00
N ASP A 213 12.58 -21.61 1.89
CA ASP A 213 11.15 -21.71 1.58
C ASP A 213 10.61 -20.41 0.95
N PRO A 214 9.64 -20.49 0.02
CA PRO A 214 8.99 -19.32 -0.56
C PRO A 214 8.41 -18.39 0.51
N THR A 215 8.67 -17.09 0.38
CA THR A 215 8.20 -16.09 1.37
C THR A 215 6.68 -15.99 1.35
N THR A 216 6.03 -16.53 2.39
CA THR A 216 4.59 -16.44 2.60
C THR A 216 4.14 -14.99 2.80
N ASN A 217 2.94 -14.69 2.30
CA ASN A 217 2.39 -13.33 2.26
C ASN A 217 2.09 -12.81 3.68
N PRO A 218 2.60 -11.64 4.12
CA PRO A 218 2.47 -11.16 5.51
C PRO A 218 1.10 -10.53 5.83
N LEU A 219 0.00 -11.19 5.48
CA LEU A 219 -1.37 -10.82 5.84
C LEU A 219 -1.89 -11.67 7.02
N ASP A 220 -1.17 -11.63 8.14
CA ASP A 220 -1.67 -12.21 9.39
C ASP A 220 -1.03 -11.56 10.63
N LEU A 221 -1.59 -10.43 11.09
CA LEU A 221 -1.48 -10.01 12.49
C LEU A 221 -2.62 -9.05 12.88
N PRO A 222 -3.34 -9.28 14.00
CA PRO A 222 -4.46 -8.45 14.41
C PRO A 222 -4.01 -7.10 15.01
N GLY A 223 -4.88 -6.09 14.91
CA GLY A 223 -4.57 -4.71 15.29
C GLY A 223 -4.41 -4.50 16.79
N LEU A 224 -3.50 -3.60 17.16
CA LEU A 224 -3.42 -2.99 18.50
C LEU A 224 -3.92 -1.55 18.45
N ASN A 225 -5.11 -1.33 19.00
CA ASN A 225 -5.33 -0.08 19.75
C ASN A 225 -4.47 -0.14 21.01
N ASN A 226 -3.63 0.87 21.25
CA ASN A 226 -3.42 1.47 22.57
C ASN A 226 -2.52 2.70 22.43
N THR A 227 -3.06 3.85 22.82
CA THR A 227 -2.37 5.15 22.78
C THR A 227 -1.83 5.47 24.17
N GLU A 228 -0.53 5.73 24.30
CA GLU A 228 -0.02 6.65 25.32
C GLU A 228 1.35 7.25 24.88
N PRO A 229 1.67 8.51 25.21
CA PRO A 229 2.84 9.20 24.66
C PRO A 229 4.04 9.20 25.62
N SER A 230 5.21 8.77 25.12
CA SER A 230 6.50 9.00 25.78
C SER A 230 7.31 10.06 25.02
N SER A 231 7.35 11.28 25.54
CA SER A 231 8.21 12.36 25.01
C SER A 231 9.68 12.10 25.36
N ALA A 232 10.51 11.89 24.34
CA ALA A 232 11.97 11.93 24.44
C ALA A 232 12.52 12.77 23.27
N GLU A 233 12.99 13.98 23.57
CA GLU A 233 13.60 14.87 22.57
C GLU A 233 15.08 14.51 22.42
N GLU A 234 15.41 13.65 21.45
CA GLU A 234 16.82 13.45 21.04
C GLU A 234 17.21 14.48 19.97
N GLU A 235 18.21 15.32 20.29
CA GLU A 235 18.78 16.30 19.36
C GLU A 235 19.40 15.59 18.15
N ASN A 236 18.73 15.64 17.00
CA ASN A 236 19.07 14.81 15.85
C ASN A 236 20.15 15.47 14.94
N PRO A 237 21.38 14.93 14.83
CA PRO A 237 22.50 15.63 14.20
C PRO A 237 22.50 15.52 12.66
N LEU A 238 21.60 16.28 12.02
CA LEU A 238 21.64 16.72 10.61
C LEU A 238 22.22 15.71 9.60
N VAL A 239 21.46 14.64 9.33
CA VAL A 239 21.81 13.61 8.33
C VAL A 239 21.71 14.17 6.90
N ARG A 240 22.49 13.55 6.00
CA ARG A 240 23.06 14.19 4.80
C ARG A 240 23.40 13.13 3.73
N ILE A 241 23.11 13.15 2.42
CA ILE A 241 22.30 13.99 1.48
C ILE A 241 21.27 14.91 2.13
N VAL A 242 21.09 16.13 1.65
CA VAL A 242 20.30 17.19 2.31
C VAL A 242 18.92 16.67 2.78
N GLY A 243 18.76 16.50 4.10
CA GLY A 243 17.63 15.87 4.81
C GLY A 243 17.39 14.36 4.59
N GLY A 244 18.11 13.72 3.69
CA GLY A 244 18.12 12.27 3.47
C GLY A 244 18.88 11.50 4.55
N ARG A 245 18.51 10.23 4.73
CA ARG A 245 19.09 9.32 5.73
C ARG A 245 20.07 8.33 5.11
N ASP A 246 20.86 7.66 5.94
CA ASP A 246 21.64 6.49 5.51
C ASP A 246 20.70 5.36 5.09
N CYS A 247 21.06 4.66 4.01
CA CYS A 247 20.37 3.46 3.57
C CYS A 247 21.02 2.24 4.24
N ASN A 248 20.24 1.43 4.95
CA ASN A 248 20.73 0.26 5.68
C ASN A 248 20.96 -0.94 4.74
N ASP A 249 21.62 -1.98 5.26
CA ASP A 249 21.83 -3.23 4.52
C ASP A 249 20.49 -3.85 4.09
N GLY A 250 20.30 -3.98 2.78
CA GLY A 250 19.07 -4.50 2.17
C GLY A 250 17.97 -3.48 1.86
N GLU A 251 18.14 -2.19 2.18
CA GLU A 251 17.14 -1.16 1.85
C GLU A 251 17.27 -0.55 0.44
N CYS A 252 18.46 -0.56 -0.16
CA CYS A 252 18.74 -0.06 -1.51
C CYS A 252 19.43 -1.11 -2.40
N PRO A 253 18.96 -2.38 -2.48
CA PRO A 253 19.74 -3.47 -3.06
C PRO A 253 19.93 -3.36 -4.58
N TRP A 254 19.16 -2.50 -5.26
CA TRP A 254 19.30 -2.17 -6.68
C TRP A 254 20.35 -1.09 -6.98
N GLN A 255 21.00 -0.51 -5.96
CA GLN A 255 21.98 0.55 -6.16
C GLN A 255 23.25 0.04 -6.85
N ALA A 256 23.63 0.72 -7.93
CA ALA A 256 24.95 0.64 -8.53
C ALA A 256 25.70 1.98 -8.42
N LEU A 257 27.04 1.90 -8.47
CA LEU A 257 27.96 3.03 -8.51
C LEU A 257 28.91 2.86 -9.69
N LEU A 258 28.91 3.81 -10.62
CA LEU A 258 29.89 3.88 -11.71
C LEU A 258 31.19 4.48 -11.15
N ILE A 259 32.28 3.72 -11.23
CA ILE A 259 33.61 4.08 -10.71
C ILE A 259 34.63 4.20 -11.85
N LYS A 260 35.49 5.20 -11.78
CA LYS A 260 36.62 5.39 -12.73
C LYS A 260 37.75 4.39 -12.42
N GLU A 261 38.79 4.36 -13.26
CA GLU A 261 39.97 3.49 -13.04
C GLU A 261 40.72 3.77 -11.71
N ASN A 262 40.58 4.97 -11.11
CA ASN A 262 41.11 5.34 -9.80
C ASN A 262 40.19 4.94 -8.61
N ASN A 263 39.16 4.12 -8.82
CA ASN A 263 38.12 3.74 -7.86
C ASN A 263 37.19 4.89 -7.37
N GLU A 264 37.28 6.09 -7.95
CA GLU A 264 36.40 7.22 -7.64
C GLU A 264 35.01 7.05 -8.28
N GLY A 265 33.95 7.11 -7.47
CA GLY A 265 32.57 7.10 -7.94
C GLY A 265 32.17 8.45 -8.55
N PHE A 266 31.49 8.43 -9.70
CA PHE A 266 31.10 9.65 -10.42
C PHE A 266 29.62 9.74 -10.82
N CYS A 267 28.93 8.60 -10.97
CA CYS A 267 27.50 8.52 -11.24
C CYS A 267 26.89 7.28 -10.56
N GLY A 268 25.60 7.33 -10.26
CA GLY A 268 24.79 6.19 -9.86
C GLY A 268 24.32 5.32 -11.03
N GLY A 269 23.69 4.20 -10.68
CA GLY A 269 22.95 3.33 -11.60
C GLY A 269 21.94 2.47 -10.86
N THR A 270 21.06 1.82 -11.61
CA THR A 270 20.04 0.88 -11.10
C THR A 270 20.23 -0.50 -11.71
N ILE A 271 20.29 -1.56 -10.89
CA ILE A 271 20.32 -2.94 -11.35
C ILE A 271 18.93 -3.33 -11.89
N LEU A 272 18.85 -3.77 -13.16
CA LEU A 272 17.61 -4.28 -13.76
C LEU A 272 17.53 -5.81 -13.80
N ASN A 273 18.68 -6.48 -13.90
CA ASN A 273 18.86 -7.93 -13.85
C ASN A 273 20.36 -8.26 -13.76
N GLU A 274 20.73 -9.54 -13.88
CA GLU A 274 22.09 -10.06 -13.77
C GLU A 274 23.12 -9.35 -14.68
N PHE A 275 22.71 -8.81 -15.82
CA PHE A 275 23.61 -8.28 -16.84
C PHE A 275 23.41 -6.80 -17.17
N TYR A 276 22.29 -6.17 -16.78
CA TYR A 276 21.96 -4.81 -17.22
C TYR A 276 21.82 -3.83 -16.06
N ILE A 277 22.58 -2.73 -16.16
CA ILE A 277 22.49 -1.54 -15.31
C ILE A 277 21.87 -0.40 -16.12
N LEU A 278 20.86 0.26 -15.56
CA LEU A 278 20.28 1.50 -16.05
C LEU A 278 21.03 2.71 -15.45
N THR A 279 21.31 3.73 -16.25
CA THR A 279 21.96 4.98 -15.81
C THR A 279 21.63 6.13 -16.78
N ALA A 280 22.12 7.34 -16.50
CA ALA A 280 21.98 8.49 -17.38
C ALA A 280 22.97 8.41 -18.56
N ALA A 281 22.61 9.00 -19.71
CA ALA A 281 23.48 9.04 -20.89
C ALA A 281 24.61 10.07 -20.77
N HIS A 282 24.39 11.18 -20.05
CA HIS A 282 25.38 12.24 -19.87
C HIS A 282 26.62 11.76 -19.08
N CYS A 283 26.44 10.89 -18.08
CA CYS A 283 27.52 10.21 -17.35
C CYS A 283 28.53 9.54 -18.29
N LEU A 284 28.06 9.09 -19.45
CA LEU A 284 28.79 8.31 -20.45
C LEU A 284 29.30 9.19 -21.61
N HIS A 285 29.40 10.50 -21.40
CA HIS A 285 29.98 11.45 -22.35
C HIS A 285 31.47 11.70 -22.11
N GLN A 286 31.89 11.83 -20.84
CA GLN A 286 33.26 12.18 -20.48
C GLN A 286 34.15 10.94 -20.25
N GLU A 287 33.65 9.96 -19.50
CA GLU A 287 34.42 8.79 -19.08
C GLU A 287 34.29 7.63 -20.09
N LYS A 288 35.38 7.32 -20.81
CA LYS A 288 35.44 6.22 -21.79
C LYS A 288 35.79 4.86 -21.18
N ARG A 289 36.28 4.85 -19.93
CA ARG A 289 36.70 3.64 -19.19
C ARG A 289 36.30 3.78 -17.74
N PHE A 290 35.40 2.92 -17.32
CA PHE A 290 34.86 2.85 -15.97
C PHE A 290 34.41 1.42 -15.69
N LYS A 291 34.15 1.12 -14.42
CA LYS A 291 33.59 -0.16 -13.94
C LYS A 291 32.32 0.14 -13.14
N VAL A 292 31.51 -0.88 -12.90
CA VAL A 292 30.34 -0.75 -12.01
C VAL A 292 30.61 -1.51 -10.72
N ARG A 293 30.48 -0.84 -9.58
CA ARG A 293 30.48 -1.45 -8.25
C ARG A 293 29.04 -1.58 -7.75
N ILE A 294 28.72 -2.70 -7.11
CA ILE A 294 27.41 -2.99 -6.51
C ILE A 294 27.59 -3.62 -5.13
N GLY A 295 26.61 -3.43 -4.25
CA GLY A 295 26.66 -3.90 -2.85
C GLY A 295 27.53 -3.05 -1.91
N ASP A 296 28.16 -1.99 -2.43
CA ASP A 296 28.86 -0.98 -1.63
C ASP A 296 27.85 -0.15 -0.84
N ARG A 297 28.12 0.04 0.46
CA ARG A 297 27.40 0.99 1.34
C ARG A 297 28.33 2.04 1.94
N ASN A 298 29.65 1.90 1.81
CA ASN A 298 30.66 2.78 2.39
C ASN A 298 31.91 2.81 1.50
N THR A 299 31.99 3.79 0.61
CA THR A 299 33.05 3.95 -0.41
C THR A 299 34.49 4.07 0.10
N LYS A 300 34.70 4.04 1.42
CA LYS A 300 36.02 4.08 2.09
C LYS A 300 36.33 2.83 2.93
N LYS A 301 35.43 1.84 2.93
CA LYS A 301 35.64 0.52 3.52
C LYS A 301 35.45 -0.53 2.43
N GLU A 302 36.10 -1.66 2.61
CA GLU A 302 35.69 -2.90 1.97
C GLU A 302 34.96 -3.68 3.07
N ASP A 303 33.62 -3.62 3.08
CA ASP A 303 32.78 -4.37 4.02
C ASP A 303 32.66 -5.86 3.59
N GLY A 304 33.38 -6.26 2.52
CA GLY A 304 33.58 -7.63 2.04
C GLY A 304 32.44 -8.15 1.14
N ASN A 305 31.43 -7.31 0.89
CA ASN A 305 30.21 -7.65 0.18
C ASN A 305 30.06 -6.88 -1.15
N GLU A 306 31.08 -6.14 -1.56
CA GLU A 306 31.16 -5.37 -2.80
C GLU A 306 31.60 -6.25 -3.98
N THR A 307 30.96 -6.10 -5.13
CA THR A 307 31.44 -6.71 -6.38
C THR A 307 31.62 -5.68 -7.48
N VAL A 308 32.74 -5.76 -8.22
CA VAL A 308 33.10 -4.84 -9.31
C VAL A 308 33.04 -5.58 -10.65
N HIS A 309 32.25 -5.05 -11.58
CA HIS A 309 31.98 -5.62 -12.90
C HIS A 309 32.52 -4.71 -14.01
N GLU A 310 33.10 -5.31 -15.04
CA GLU A 310 33.47 -4.60 -16.27
C GLU A 310 32.26 -4.44 -17.20
N VAL A 311 32.19 -3.32 -17.91
CA VAL A 311 31.15 -3.08 -18.93
C VAL A 311 31.62 -3.65 -20.27
N GLU A 312 30.79 -4.50 -20.88
CA GLU A 312 31.00 -5.10 -22.21
C GLU A 312 30.45 -4.18 -23.32
N VAL A 313 29.24 -3.64 -23.12
CA VAL A 313 28.54 -2.82 -24.12
C VAL A 313 27.87 -1.63 -23.45
N ILE A 314 28.04 -0.44 -24.04
CA ILE A 314 27.34 0.79 -23.66
C ILE A 314 26.27 1.07 -24.71
N ILE A 315 25.01 1.18 -24.29
CA ILE A 315 23.85 1.49 -25.14
C ILE A 315 23.25 2.82 -24.66
N LYS A 316 23.56 3.93 -25.35
CA LYS A 316 22.90 5.23 -25.11
C LYS A 316 21.67 5.37 -25.99
N HIS A 317 20.64 6.06 -25.53
CA HIS A 317 19.47 6.37 -26.36
C HIS A 317 19.88 7.18 -27.60
N GLU A 318 19.38 6.78 -28.76
CA GLU A 318 19.74 7.35 -30.07
C GLU A 318 19.37 8.84 -30.19
N GLU A 319 18.36 9.29 -29.43
CA GLU A 319 17.86 10.68 -29.40
C GLU A 319 18.40 11.53 -28.22
N PHE A 320 19.45 11.08 -27.51
CA PHE A 320 20.01 11.83 -26.39
C PHE A 320 20.61 13.19 -26.82
N ASP A 321 20.08 14.29 -26.29
CA ASP A 321 20.63 15.64 -26.49
C ASP A 321 21.35 16.16 -25.24
N ASN A 322 22.67 16.31 -25.36
CA ASN A 322 23.57 16.82 -24.31
C ASN A 322 23.40 18.33 -24.00
N LYS A 323 22.50 19.05 -24.67
CA LYS A 323 22.14 20.45 -24.34
C LYS A 323 20.87 20.56 -23.50
N THR A 324 19.83 19.78 -23.82
CA THR A 324 18.55 19.79 -23.10
C THR A 324 18.41 18.66 -22.08
N TYR A 325 19.30 17.67 -22.09
CA TYR A 325 19.18 16.40 -21.37
C TYR A 325 17.90 15.62 -21.74
N ASN A 326 17.30 15.90 -22.89
CA ASN A 326 16.21 15.08 -23.42
C ASN A 326 16.74 13.68 -23.78
N CYS A 327 15.96 12.66 -23.44
CA CYS A 327 16.33 11.25 -23.60
C CYS A 327 17.66 10.87 -22.92
N ASP A 328 17.94 11.44 -21.75
CA ASP A 328 19.11 11.15 -20.91
C ASP A 328 18.98 9.78 -20.21
N ILE A 329 19.12 8.71 -21.00
CA ILE A 329 19.00 7.32 -20.58
C ILE A 329 19.99 6.43 -21.32
N ALA A 330 20.61 5.51 -20.58
CA ALA A 330 21.54 4.52 -21.09
C ALA A 330 21.44 3.18 -20.34
N LEU A 331 21.79 2.11 -21.04
CA LEU A 331 21.98 0.77 -20.50
C LEU A 331 23.44 0.34 -20.63
N LEU A 332 23.96 -0.27 -19.58
CA LEU A 332 25.27 -0.91 -19.54
C LEU A 332 25.07 -2.42 -19.49
N LYS A 333 25.61 -3.14 -20.47
CA LYS A 333 25.74 -4.60 -20.41
C LYS A 333 27.03 -4.94 -19.67
N LEU A 334 26.94 -5.70 -18.58
CA LEU A 334 28.08 -6.20 -17.83
C LEU A 334 28.69 -7.43 -18.51
N LYS A 335 30.01 -7.56 -18.40
CA LYS A 335 30.81 -8.68 -18.94
C LYS A 335 30.69 -9.96 -18.12
N THR A 336 30.29 -9.85 -16.86
CA THR A 336 30.10 -10.96 -15.91
C THR A 336 28.77 -10.78 -15.17
N PRO A 337 27.99 -11.85 -14.95
CA PRO A 337 26.70 -11.76 -14.27
C PRO A 337 26.85 -11.34 -12.81
N ILE A 338 25.90 -10.55 -12.34
CA ILE A 338 25.69 -10.22 -10.94
C ILE A 338 25.16 -11.45 -10.21
N LYS A 339 25.79 -11.80 -9.08
CA LYS A 339 25.23 -12.75 -8.12
C LYS A 339 24.36 -12.00 -7.11
N PHE A 340 23.05 -12.20 -7.17
CA PHE A 340 22.12 -11.60 -6.21
C PHE A 340 22.31 -12.17 -4.80
N ARG A 341 22.04 -11.33 -3.79
CA ARG A 341 22.30 -11.57 -2.36
C ARG A 341 21.58 -10.53 -1.50
N MET A 342 21.66 -10.66 -0.18
CA MET A 342 20.98 -9.81 0.80
C MET A 342 21.26 -8.29 0.70
N ASN A 343 22.27 -7.84 -0.06
CA ASN A 343 22.51 -6.42 -0.36
C ASN A 343 22.55 -6.09 -1.86
N VAL A 344 22.19 -7.02 -2.75
CA VAL A 344 22.24 -6.85 -4.22
C VAL A 344 21.08 -7.61 -4.89
N ALA A 345 20.08 -6.88 -5.39
CA ALA A 345 18.88 -7.40 -6.06
C ALA A 345 18.31 -6.35 -7.03
N PRO A 346 17.58 -6.71 -8.11
CA PRO A 346 17.15 -5.73 -9.12
C PRO A 346 15.97 -4.87 -8.66
N ALA A 347 15.76 -3.72 -9.31
CA ALA A 347 14.49 -2.97 -9.23
C ALA A 347 13.51 -3.48 -10.30
N CYS A 348 12.20 -3.48 -10.03
CA CYS A 348 11.22 -3.93 -11.03
C CYS A 348 11.00 -2.88 -12.13
N LEU A 349 10.95 -3.32 -13.38
CA LEU A 349 10.37 -2.54 -14.48
C LEU A 349 8.84 -2.65 -14.43
N PRO A 350 8.08 -1.54 -14.46
CA PRO A 350 6.61 -1.58 -14.47
C PRO A 350 6.04 -1.65 -15.90
N GLU A 351 4.75 -2.00 -16.05
CA GLU A 351 3.97 -1.74 -17.28
C GLU A 351 3.73 -0.22 -17.44
N LYS A 352 3.78 0.30 -18.68
CA LYS A 352 3.75 1.76 -18.94
C LYS A 352 2.51 2.45 -18.40
N ASP A 353 1.34 2.05 -18.89
CA ASP A 353 0.12 2.82 -18.67
C ASP A 353 -0.36 2.67 -17.22
N TRP A 354 -0.08 1.51 -16.61
CA TRP A 354 -0.18 1.26 -15.17
C TRP A 354 0.75 2.14 -14.33
N ALA A 355 2.02 2.31 -14.72
CA ALA A 355 2.95 3.18 -14.00
C ALA A 355 2.47 4.64 -14.01
N GLU A 356 1.90 5.11 -15.11
CA GLU A 356 1.44 6.49 -15.25
C GLU A 356 0.10 6.74 -14.53
N SER A 357 -0.77 5.73 -14.39
CA SER A 357 -2.01 5.83 -13.60
C SER A 357 -1.83 5.56 -12.10
N THR A 358 -0.89 4.70 -11.72
CA THR A 358 -0.83 4.09 -10.37
C THR A 358 0.47 4.39 -9.61
N LEU A 359 1.63 4.53 -10.28
CA LEU A 359 2.90 4.87 -9.61
C LEU A 359 3.15 6.38 -9.57
N MET A 360 2.96 7.07 -10.69
CA MET A 360 3.22 8.53 -10.77
C MET A 360 2.11 9.37 -10.13
N THR A 361 1.03 8.73 -9.67
CA THR A 361 -0.04 9.31 -8.84
C THR A 361 0.17 9.08 -7.35
N GLN A 362 1.18 8.29 -6.94
CA GLN A 362 1.58 8.20 -5.54
C GLN A 362 2.12 9.54 -5.05
N LYS A 363 2.05 9.77 -3.73
CA LYS A 363 2.53 10.99 -3.09
C LYS A 363 4.02 11.27 -3.36
N SER A 364 4.83 10.22 -3.48
CA SER A 364 6.28 10.29 -3.45
C SER A 364 6.98 9.08 -4.08
N GLY A 365 8.22 9.28 -4.48
CA GLY A 365 9.19 8.22 -4.78
C GLY A 365 10.40 8.30 -3.84
N ILE A 366 11.35 7.40 -4.02
CA ILE A 366 12.58 7.29 -3.24
C ILE A 366 13.78 7.36 -4.20
N VAL A 367 14.74 8.22 -3.86
CA VAL A 367 16.03 8.35 -4.54
C VAL A 367 17.15 7.82 -3.65
N SER A 368 18.21 7.25 -4.24
CA SER A 368 19.39 6.81 -3.50
C SER A 368 20.69 7.02 -4.28
N GLY A 369 21.78 7.26 -3.55
CA GLY A 369 23.08 7.56 -4.16
C GLY A 369 24.20 7.97 -3.18
N PHE A 370 25.35 8.31 -3.76
CA PHE A 370 26.59 8.70 -3.07
C PHE A 370 26.98 10.17 -3.34
N GLY A 371 26.07 10.96 -3.89
CA GLY A 371 26.29 12.33 -4.34
C GLY A 371 26.60 13.32 -3.22
N ARG A 372 26.71 14.60 -3.61
CA ARG A 372 27.14 15.67 -2.71
C ARG A 372 26.09 15.98 -1.65
N ILE A 373 26.52 15.98 -0.40
CA ILE A 373 25.63 16.17 0.77
C ILE A 373 25.17 17.62 1.00
N HIS A 374 25.38 18.49 0.01
CA HIS A 374 24.97 19.89 -0.13
C HIS A 374 25.55 20.43 -1.45
N GLU A 375 25.02 21.53 -1.97
CA GLU A 375 25.56 22.19 -3.16
C GLU A 375 27.04 22.56 -2.97
N MET A 376 27.88 22.29 -3.99
CA MET A 376 29.35 22.38 -3.95
C MET A 376 30.05 21.60 -2.82
N GLY A 377 29.32 20.70 -2.14
CA GLY A 377 29.83 19.94 -1.00
C GLY A 377 30.77 18.79 -1.37
N ARG A 378 31.21 18.06 -0.33
CA ARG A 378 31.83 16.73 -0.49
C ARG A 378 30.77 15.70 -0.86
N THR A 379 31.15 14.70 -1.65
CA THR A 379 30.37 13.48 -1.89
C THR A 379 30.14 12.72 -0.58
N SER A 380 29.05 11.95 -0.52
CA SER A 380 28.78 11.10 0.62
C SER A 380 29.75 9.91 0.64
N VAL A 381 30.23 9.55 1.83
CA VAL A 381 31.01 8.32 2.00
C VAL A 381 30.10 7.10 2.05
N THR A 382 28.97 7.21 2.77
CA THR A 382 27.96 6.15 2.88
C THR A 382 26.80 6.34 1.90
N LEU A 383 26.17 5.24 1.49
CA LEU A 383 24.97 5.27 0.64
C LEU A 383 23.81 5.94 1.39
N LYS A 384 23.15 6.89 0.73
CA LYS A 384 22.01 7.64 1.26
C LYS A 384 20.75 7.35 0.50
N MET A 385 19.61 7.58 1.15
CA MET A 385 18.29 7.58 0.53
C MET A 385 17.44 8.76 1.03
N LEU A 386 16.57 9.27 0.17
CA LEU A 386 15.62 10.34 0.46
C LEU A 386 14.28 10.03 -0.21
N GLU A 387 13.18 10.26 0.51
CA GLU A 387 11.84 10.28 -0.07
C GLU A 387 11.58 11.67 -0.68
N VAL A 388 11.12 11.73 -1.94
CA VAL A 388 10.85 12.97 -2.67
C VAL A 388 9.41 12.95 -3.22
N PRO A 389 8.61 14.02 -3.01
CA PRO A 389 7.27 14.08 -3.56
C PRO A 389 7.31 14.35 -5.07
N TYR A 390 6.35 13.79 -5.81
CA TYR A 390 6.15 14.14 -7.22
C TYR A 390 5.65 15.58 -7.34
N VAL A 391 6.04 16.27 -8.41
CA VAL A 391 5.70 17.68 -8.66
C VAL A 391 4.96 17.80 -9.99
N ASP A 392 3.83 18.52 -9.98
CA ASP A 392 3.03 18.78 -11.18
C ASP A 392 3.87 19.37 -12.32
N MET A 393 3.57 18.97 -13.56
CA MET A 393 4.30 19.35 -14.76
C MET A 393 4.26 20.86 -15.03
N ASN A 394 3.23 21.60 -14.61
CA ASN A 394 3.15 23.05 -14.78
C ASN A 394 4.01 23.75 -13.72
N THR A 395 3.91 23.33 -12.45
CA THR A 395 4.79 23.80 -11.36
C THR A 395 6.26 23.53 -11.66
N CYS A 396 6.58 22.32 -12.16
CA CYS A 396 7.89 21.91 -12.65
C CYS A 396 8.42 22.88 -13.72
N LYS A 397 7.64 23.17 -14.77
CA LYS A 397 8.00 24.12 -15.83
C LYS A 397 8.15 25.56 -15.35
N LEU A 398 7.25 26.04 -14.48
CA LEU A 398 7.30 27.40 -13.91
C LEU A 398 8.47 27.60 -12.95
N SER A 399 8.99 26.52 -12.36
CA SER A 399 10.16 26.58 -11.49
C SER A 399 11.46 26.92 -12.22
N THR A 400 11.56 26.71 -13.54
CA THR A 400 12.83 26.70 -14.28
C THR A 400 12.84 27.58 -15.52
N GLY A 401 14.04 28.03 -15.92
CA GLY A 401 14.26 28.67 -17.23
C GLY A 401 14.55 27.66 -18.36
N PHE A 402 14.68 26.37 -18.05
CA PHE A 402 15.01 25.31 -19.00
C PHE A 402 13.76 24.56 -19.48
N SER A 403 13.83 23.97 -20.67
CA SER A 403 12.71 23.26 -21.30
C SER A 403 12.50 21.85 -20.73
N ILE A 404 11.52 21.67 -19.84
CA ILE A 404 11.09 20.33 -19.39
C ILE A 404 10.30 19.64 -20.51
N THR A 405 10.78 18.50 -20.99
CA THR A 405 10.13 17.70 -22.06
C THR A 405 9.17 16.64 -21.49
N PRO A 406 8.27 16.03 -22.30
CA PRO A 406 7.41 14.93 -21.86
C PRO A 406 8.16 13.65 -21.44
N ASN A 407 9.48 13.59 -21.69
CA ASN A 407 10.38 12.50 -21.28
C ASN A 407 10.99 12.75 -19.89
N MET A 408 10.56 13.78 -19.19
CA MET A 408 11.05 14.18 -17.86
C MET A 408 9.89 14.29 -16.85
N PHE A 409 10.22 14.27 -15.57
CA PHE A 409 9.36 14.78 -14.50
C PHE A 409 10.19 15.48 -13.42
N CYS A 410 9.54 16.30 -12.59
CA CYS A 410 10.15 16.88 -11.39
C CYS A 410 9.76 16.08 -10.14
N ALA A 411 10.69 15.95 -9.20
CA ALA A 411 10.39 15.51 -7.83
C ALA A 411 11.31 16.24 -6.81
N GLY A 412 10.77 16.50 -5.62
CA GLY A 412 11.45 17.25 -4.56
C GLY A 412 10.55 18.27 -3.86
N TYR A 413 11.05 18.88 -2.79
CA TYR A 413 10.28 19.81 -1.96
C TYR A 413 10.48 21.27 -2.40
N ASP A 414 9.40 22.07 -2.43
CA ASP A 414 9.49 23.50 -2.75
C ASP A 414 10.25 24.30 -1.68
N SER A 415 9.96 24.02 -0.41
CA SER A 415 10.33 24.89 0.72
C SER A 415 11.37 24.28 1.66
N LYS A 416 11.52 22.96 1.67
CA LYS A 416 12.60 22.29 2.41
C LYS A 416 13.91 22.36 1.62
N LEU A 417 15.02 22.42 2.34
CA LEU A 417 16.35 22.20 1.76
C LEU A 417 16.62 20.69 1.69
N GLU A 418 15.85 19.97 0.86
CA GLU A 418 15.97 18.51 0.68
C GLU A 418 15.91 18.10 -0.80
N GLY A 419 16.84 17.25 -1.25
CA GLY A 419 16.89 16.75 -2.64
C GLY A 419 18.20 16.08 -3.03
N ALA A 420 18.19 15.35 -4.15
CA ALA A 420 19.37 14.76 -4.79
C ALA A 420 20.37 15.83 -5.27
N CYS A 421 21.63 15.44 -5.48
CA CYS A 421 22.71 16.36 -5.85
C CYS A 421 23.78 15.68 -6.72
N GLN A 422 24.72 16.49 -7.21
CA GLN A 422 25.82 16.06 -8.10
C GLN A 422 26.52 14.79 -7.59
N GLY A 423 26.62 13.76 -8.44
CA GLY A 423 27.14 12.43 -8.13
C GLY A 423 26.08 11.41 -7.70
N ASP A 424 24.83 11.82 -7.46
CA ASP A 424 23.67 10.91 -7.49
C ASP A 424 23.21 10.65 -8.95
N ASP A 425 23.69 11.45 -9.90
CA ASP A 425 23.31 11.46 -11.32
C ASP A 425 23.42 10.06 -11.95
N GLY A 426 22.41 9.65 -12.72
CA GLY A 426 22.24 8.28 -13.21
C GLY A 426 21.68 7.28 -12.18
N GLY A 427 21.55 7.67 -10.91
CA GLY A 427 20.96 6.86 -9.84
C GLY A 427 19.44 6.66 -9.95
N PRO A 428 18.88 5.72 -9.16
CA PRO A 428 17.47 5.39 -9.17
C PRO A 428 16.56 6.50 -8.63
N HIS A 429 15.38 6.63 -9.24
CA HIS A 429 14.16 7.09 -8.58
C HIS A 429 13.12 5.96 -8.65
N VAL A 430 12.89 5.27 -7.53
CA VAL A 430 11.95 4.15 -7.43
C VAL A 430 10.66 4.56 -6.72
N THR A 431 9.55 3.91 -7.04
CA THR A 431 8.26 4.10 -6.38
C THR A 431 7.77 2.77 -5.81
N ARG A 432 7.38 2.78 -4.53
CA ARG A 432 6.78 1.63 -3.84
C ARG A 432 5.29 1.55 -4.19
N PHE A 433 4.82 0.37 -4.57
CA PHE A 433 3.39 0.04 -4.63
C PHE A 433 3.16 -1.29 -3.91
N LYS A 434 2.18 -1.34 -2.99
CA LYS A 434 2.04 -2.40 -1.97
C LYS A 434 3.41 -2.72 -1.34
N ASP A 435 3.96 -3.91 -1.58
CA ASP A 435 5.31 -4.34 -1.13
C ASP A 435 6.33 -4.53 -2.29
N THR A 436 6.19 -3.81 -3.40
CA THR A 436 7.11 -3.91 -4.56
C THR A 436 7.62 -2.53 -4.99
N TYR A 437 8.92 -2.41 -5.24
CA TYR A 437 9.60 -1.17 -5.66
C TYR A 437 9.91 -1.20 -7.17
N PHE A 438 9.32 -0.25 -7.90
CA PHE A 438 9.43 -0.13 -9.35
C PHE A 438 10.29 1.08 -9.74
N ILE A 439 11.13 0.95 -10.77
CA ILE A 439 11.92 2.07 -11.30
C ILE A 439 11.03 3.00 -12.14
N THR A 440 10.88 4.25 -11.71
CA THR A 440 10.02 5.26 -12.34
C THR A 440 10.81 6.41 -12.95
N GLY A 441 11.99 6.72 -12.40
CA GLY A 441 12.89 7.74 -12.93
C GLY A 441 14.37 7.41 -12.83
N ILE A 442 15.18 8.17 -13.56
CA ILE A 442 16.65 8.22 -13.45
C ILE A 442 17.01 9.65 -13.07
N ILE A 443 17.89 9.86 -12.08
CA ILE A 443 18.40 11.19 -11.71
C ILE A 443 19.18 11.76 -12.90
N SER A 444 18.77 12.93 -13.41
CA SER A 444 19.33 13.51 -14.65
C SER A 444 19.99 14.87 -14.45
N TRP A 445 19.29 15.87 -13.89
CA TRP A 445 19.87 17.19 -13.59
C TRP A 445 19.04 17.99 -12.58
N GLY A 446 19.55 19.15 -12.14
CA GLY A 446 18.84 20.10 -11.29
C GLY A 446 19.49 21.49 -11.26
N GLU A 447 18.72 22.53 -10.93
CA GLU A 447 19.22 23.91 -10.83
C GLU A 447 19.91 24.18 -9.48
N GLY A 448 21.07 23.56 -9.29
CA GLY A 448 21.74 23.48 -7.98
C GLY A 448 21.18 22.33 -7.15
N CYS A 449 21.46 22.31 -5.85
CA CYS A 449 21.01 21.23 -4.96
C CYS A 449 20.13 21.78 -3.84
N ALA A 450 18.89 21.25 -3.74
CA ALA A 450 17.95 21.59 -2.67
C ALA A 450 17.68 23.11 -2.49
N ARG A 451 17.63 23.86 -3.60
CA ARG A 451 17.30 25.29 -3.57
C ARG A 451 15.79 25.51 -3.49
N LYS A 452 15.35 26.45 -2.65
CA LYS A 452 13.93 26.82 -2.52
C LYS A 452 13.33 27.19 -3.88
N GLY A 453 12.15 26.65 -4.20
CA GLY A 453 11.46 26.86 -5.47
C GLY A 453 12.12 26.19 -6.68
N LYS A 454 13.00 25.20 -6.48
CA LYS A 454 13.62 24.37 -7.52
C LYS A 454 13.47 22.89 -7.17
N PHE A 455 13.40 22.04 -8.19
CA PHE A 455 13.20 20.60 -8.06
C PHE A 455 14.32 19.82 -8.76
N GLY A 456 14.51 18.55 -8.40
CA GLY A 456 15.30 17.62 -9.21
C GLY A 456 14.52 17.22 -10.46
N VAL A 457 15.22 17.06 -11.58
CA VAL A 457 14.65 16.64 -12.86
C VAL A 457 15.13 15.23 -13.20
N TYR A 458 14.17 14.37 -13.52
CA TYR A 458 14.37 12.93 -13.69
C TYR A 458 13.91 12.48 -15.07
N THR A 459 14.66 11.58 -15.72
CA THR A 459 14.23 10.95 -16.97
C THR A 459 13.09 9.97 -16.68
N LYS A 460 11.91 10.18 -17.29
CA LYS A 460 10.68 9.42 -17.06
C LYS A 460 10.76 8.03 -17.69
N VAL A 461 11.07 7.00 -16.89
CA VAL A 461 11.39 5.65 -17.40
C VAL A 461 10.23 4.98 -18.14
N THR A 462 8.97 5.32 -17.80
CA THR A 462 7.77 4.76 -18.45
C THR A 462 7.74 4.98 -19.97
N ASN A 463 8.26 6.11 -20.44
CA ASN A 463 8.36 6.42 -21.88
C ASN A 463 9.37 5.51 -22.61
N PHE A 464 10.35 4.95 -21.89
CA PHE A 464 11.49 4.22 -22.45
C PHE A 464 11.43 2.70 -22.27
N LEU A 465 10.42 2.14 -21.60
CA LEU A 465 10.29 0.69 -21.35
C LEU A 465 10.46 -0.16 -22.62
N ASN A 466 9.79 0.24 -23.71
CA ASN A 466 9.93 -0.40 -25.03
C ASN A 466 11.37 -0.36 -25.58
N TRP A 467 12.12 0.73 -25.33
CA TRP A 467 13.52 0.85 -25.73
C TRP A 467 14.43 0.01 -24.83
N ILE A 468 14.19 0.00 -23.52
CA ILE A 468 14.92 -0.82 -22.53
C ILE A 468 14.83 -2.30 -22.91
N GLU A 469 13.63 -2.83 -23.12
CA GLU A 469 13.41 -4.21 -23.53
C GLU A 469 14.09 -4.56 -24.85
N ARG A 470 13.91 -3.74 -25.89
CA ARG A 470 14.49 -3.99 -27.23
C ARG A 470 16.02 -3.99 -27.15
N SER A 471 16.60 -3.08 -26.37
CA SER A 471 18.04 -3.02 -26.14
C SER A 471 18.57 -4.26 -25.43
N MET A 472 17.94 -4.69 -24.33
CA MET A 472 18.33 -5.92 -23.62
C MET A 472 18.15 -7.20 -24.46
N LYS A 473 17.19 -7.22 -25.40
CA LYS A 473 16.94 -8.34 -26.32
C LYS A 473 17.96 -8.39 -27.47
N LYS A 474 18.23 -7.27 -28.15
CA LYS A 474 19.20 -7.17 -29.29
C LYS A 474 20.60 -7.71 -28.97
N THR A 475 21.05 -7.54 -27.74
CA THR A 475 22.40 -7.95 -27.26
C THR A 475 22.49 -9.39 -26.77
N LYS A 476 21.36 -10.12 -26.64
CA LYS A 476 21.37 -11.58 -26.47
C LYS A 476 21.63 -12.32 -27.80
N THR A 477 21.33 -11.69 -28.93
CA THR A 477 21.36 -12.30 -30.28
C THR A 477 22.65 -12.01 -31.07
N ARG A 478 23.79 -11.82 -30.40
CA ARG A 478 25.12 -11.86 -31.04
C ARG A 478 25.85 -13.13 -30.61
N PRO A 479 25.98 -14.15 -31.48
CA PRO A 479 26.87 -15.28 -31.24
C PRO A 479 28.32 -14.81 -31.07
N GLN A 480 29.10 -15.50 -30.25
CA GLN A 480 30.55 -15.29 -30.19
C GLN A 480 31.22 -16.06 -31.33
N GLY A 481 31.82 -15.32 -32.26
CA GLY A 481 32.90 -15.81 -33.13
C GLY A 481 32.52 -16.78 -34.26
N GLU A 482 32.32 -16.24 -35.45
CA GLU A 482 32.94 -16.81 -36.66
C GLU A 482 34.00 -15.81 -37.17
N PRO A 483 35.20 -16.27 -37.55
CA PRO A 483 36.23 -15.39 -38.10
C PRO A 483 35.88 -14.97 -39.53
N GLU A 484 36.06 -13.68 -39.83
CA GLU A 484 35.90 -13.14 -41.18
C GLU A 484 36.97 -13.71 -42.12
N VAL A 485 36.60 -14.74 -42.91
CA VAL A 485 37.51 -15.39 -43.86
C VAL A 485 37.78 -14.43 -45.02
N THR A 486 38.93 -13.77 -44.96
CA THR A 486 39.41 -12.87 -46.01
C THR A 486 39.71 -13.66 -47.29
N ALA A 487 38.88 -13.46 -48.32
CA ALA A 487 39.10 -14.05 -49.63
C ALA A 487 40.40 -13.51 -50.26
N ALA A 488 41.35 -14.40 -50.53
CA ALA A 488 42.56 -14.04 -51.27
C ALA A 488 42.23 -13.71 -52.74
N PRO A 489 42.91 -12.74 -53.36
CA PRO A 489 42.68 -12.40 -54.76
C PRO A 489 43.21 -13.52 -55.67
N LEU A 490 42.38 -13.97 -56.61
CA LEU A 490 42.80 -14.85 -57.69
C LEU A 490 43.67 -14.06 -58.69
N SER A 491 44.92 -14.48 -58.86
CA SER A 491 45.74 -14.12 -60.00
C SER A 491 45.21 -14.80 -61.27
N LEU A 492 45.07 -14.04 -62.36
CA LEU A 492 44.81 -14.56 -63.69
C LEU A 492 46.15 -14.71 -64.44
N ASP A 493 46.46 -15.95 -64.81
CA ASP A 493 47.27 -16.32 -65.98
C ASP A 493 46.32 -16.81 -67.09
#